data_AF-A0A925RK66-F1
#
_entry.id   AF-A0A925RK66-F1
#
_cell.length_a   1.000
_cell.length_b   1.000
_cell.length_c   1.000
_cell.angle_alpha   90.00
_cell.angle_beta   90.00
_cell.angle_gamma   90.00
#
_symmetry.space_group_name_H-M   'P 1'
#
loop_
_entity.id
_entity.type
_entity.pdbx_description
1 polymer ?
#
loop_
_entity_poly.entity_id
_entity_poly.type
_entity_poly.pdbx_seq_one_letter_code
_entity_poly.pdbx_strand_id
1 'polypeptide(L)'
;MLQEEWTPAKLAPKPTGSRNGWWGLPAGPESFLDEIITWRELGYGFCFHRADYDRYTSLPDWAQRTLAEHAHDPRPELYSRGELERAETADPVWNAAQRQLLGEGRIHNYLRMLWGKNILGWSKSPQAALATLTELNNKYAIDGRDPNSYSGIFWTLGRFDRPWGPIRPIFGAIRYMTSGSTLRKLHLRDYLARWSGDAADAPLTSKKPTASAKSAKSTKSAASAKSAAPAKSAARRR
;
A
#
# COMPACT_ATOMS: atom_id res chain seq x y z
N MET A 1 -22.35 -14.19 -5.03
CA MET A 1 -22.49 -15.47 -5.77
C MET A 1 -23.95 -15.78 -6.04
N LEU A 2 -24.82 -15.96 -5.03
CA LEU A 2 -26.25 -16.26 -5.24
C LEU A 2 -27.01 -15.16 -6.01
N GLN A 3 -26.71 -13.88 -5.73
CA GLN A 3 -27.27 -12.75 -6.48
C GLN A 3 -26.80 -12.66 -7.94
N GLU A 4 -25.68 -13.30 -8.28
CA GLU A 4 -25.06 -13.25 -9.61
C GLU A 4 -25.35 -14.53 -10.43
N GLU A 5 -26.11 -15.47 -9.84
CA GLU A 5 -26.38 -16.82 -10.37
C GLU A 5 -25.12 -17.49 -10.93
N TRP A 6 -23.99 -17.29 -10.25
CA TRP A 6 -22.69 -17.69 -10.79
C TRP A 6 -22.48 -19.21 -10.72
N THR A 7 -21.93 -19.78 -11.79
CA THR A 7 -21.56 -21.20 -11.87
C THR A 7 -20.18 -21.34 -12.55
N PRO A 8 -19.45 -22.45 -12.33
CA PRO A 8 -18.16 -22.69 -13.00
C PRO A 8 -18.21 -22.64 -14.54
N ALA A 9 -19.39 -22.84 -15.15
CA ALA A 9 -19.56 -22.71 -16.60
C ALA A 9 -19.40 -21.26 -17.11
N LYS A 10 -19.41 -20.26 -16.23
CA LYS A 10 -19.21 -18.84 -16.57
C LYS A 10 -17.73 -18.42 -16.57
N LEU A 11 -16.80 -19.33 -16.29
CA LEU A 11 -15.36 -19.07 -16.37
C LEU A 11 -14.94 -18.69 -17.79
N ALA A 12 -13.91 -17.87 -17.91
CA ALA A 12 -13.31 -17.58 -19.20
C ALA A 12 -12.84 -18.88 -19.89
N PRO A 13 -12.99 -18.98 -21.22
CA PRO A 13 -12.65 -20.21 -21.96
C PRO A 13 -11.14 -20.51 -21.95
N LYS A 14 -10.30 -19.50 -21.66
CA LYS A 14 -8.84 -19.64 -21.59
C LYS A 14 -8.26 -18.78 -20.47
N PRO A 15 -7.27 -19.28 -19.70
CA PRO A 15 -6.53 -18.45 -18.77
C PRO A 15 -5.59 -17.52 -19.56
N THR A 16 -5.79 -16.22 -19.45
CA THR A 16 -4.98 -15.19 -20.14
C THR A 16 -3.94 -14.53 -19.24
N GLY A 17 -3.94 -14.84 -17.94
CA GLY A 17 -3.16 -14.13 -16.93
C GLY A 17 -3.66 -12.71 -16.64
N SER A 18 -4.82 -12.32 -17.21
CA SER A 18 -5.50 -11.07 -16.86
C SER A 18 -6.05 -11.14 -15.44
N ARG A 19 -5.97 -10.02 -14.72
CA ARG A 19 -6.57 -9.86 -13.37
C ARG A 19 -8.09 -9.81 -13.40
N ASN A 20 -8.68 -9.61 -14.58
CA ASN A 20 -10.12 -9.48 -14.78
C ASN A 20 -10.60 -10.36 -15.93
N GLY A 21 -11.85 -10.76 -15.86
CA GLY A 21 -12.58 -11.51 -16.86
C GLY A 21 -12.45 -13.02 -16.72
N TRP A 22 -11.62 -13.53 -15.81
CA TRP A 22 -11.50 -14.98 -15.58
C TRP A 22 -12.76 -15.54 -14.94
N TRP A 23 -13.30 -14.84 -13.94
CA TRP A 23 -14.48 -15.29 -13.20
C TRP A 23 -15.79 -14.92 -13.91
N GLY A 24 -15.76 -13.99 -14.86
CA GLY A 24 -16.96 -13.52 -15.55
C GLY A 24 -17.94 -12.81 -14.61
N LEU A 25 -17.41 -12.04 -13.65
CA LEU A 25 -18.17 -11.38 -12.60
C LEU A 25 -18.00 -9.86 -12.66
N PRO A 26 -18.87 -9.08 -11.97
CA PRO A 26 -18.61 -7.67 -11.75
C PRO A 26 -17.31 -7.46 -10.97
N ALA A 27 -16.67 -6.29 -11.16
CA ALA A 27 -15.33 -6.00 -10.67
C ALA A 27 -15.11 -6.27 -9.16
N GLY A 28 -16.11 -6.00 -8.32
CA GLY A 28 -16.04 -6.24 -6.88
C GLY A 28 -15.87 -7.74 -6.54
N PRO A 29 -16.89 -8.58 -6.79
CA PRO A 29 -16.81 -10.02 -6.59
C PRO A 29 -15.64 -10.68 -7.34
N GLU A 30 -15.34 -10.24 -8.58
CA GLU A 30 -14.22 -10.75 -9.36
C GLU A 30 -12.88 -10.53 -8.64
N SER A 31 -12.62 -9.30 -8.17
CA SER A 31 -11.40 -9.01 -7.42
C SER A 31 -11.31 -9.79 -6.11
N PHE A 32 -12.44 -9.99 -5.43
CA PHE A 32 -12.48 -10.79 -4.20
C PHE A 32 -12.13 -12.26 -4.47
N LEU A 33 -12.67 -12.85 -5.54
CA LEU A 33 -12.35 -14.24 -5.90
C LEU A 33 -10.90 -14.41 -6.34
N ASP A 34 -10.34 -13.43 -7.06
CA ASP A 34 -8.92 -13.47 -7.41
C ASP A 34 -8.03 -13.50 -6.15
N GLU A 35 -8.33 -12.69 -5.13
CA GLU A 35 -7.56 -12.67 -3.88
C GLU A 35 -7.77 -13.95 -3.05
N ILE A 36 -9.01 -14.39 -2.83
CA ILE A 36 -9.30 -15.53 -1.93
C ILE A 36 -9.07 -16.90 -2.56
N ILE A 37 -9.07 -17.00 -3.89
CA ILE A 37 -8.79 -18.24 -4.62
C ILE A 37 -7.41 -18.15 -5.25
N THR A 38 -7.19 -17.29 -6.25
CA THR A 38 -5.93 -17.28 -7.01
C THR A 38 -4.72 -17.00 -6.11
N TRP A 39 -4.71 -15.88 -5.40
CA TRP A 39 -3.55 -15.47 -4.60
C TRP A 39 -3.35 -16.35 -3.37
N ARG A 40 -4.44 -16.73 -2.70
CA ARG A 40 -4.39 -17.66 -1.57
C ARG A 40 -3.84 -19.02 -1.98
N GLU A 41 -4.40 -19.64 -3.01
CA GLU A 41 -3.98 -20.98 -3.44
C GLU A 41 -2.59 -20.95 -4.09
N LEU A 42 -2.19 -19.84 -4.72
CA LEU A 42 -0.82 -19.66 -5.20
C LEU A 42 0.20 -19.72 -4.05
N GLY A 43 -0.10 -19.08 -2.92
CA GLY A 43 0.79 -19.10 -1.76
C GLY A 43 0.90 -20.48 -1.11
N TYR A 44 -0.24 -21.15 -0.95
CA TYR A 44 -0.29 -22.53 -0.45
C TYR A 44 0.44 -23.50 -1.39
N GLY A 45 0.15 -23.44 -2.69
CA GLY A 45 0.77 -24.28 -3.70
C GLY A 45 2.29 -24.10 -3.77
N PHE A 46 2.78 -22.86 -3.69
CA PHE A 46 4.22 -22.60 -3.68
C PHE A 46 4.92 -23.20 -2.46
N CYS A 47 4.37 -23.02 -1.26
CA CYS A 47 4.95 -23.56 -0.03
C CYS A 47 4.85 -25.10 0.02
N PHE A 48 3.79 -25.68 -0.56
CA PHE A 48 3.64 -27.13 -0.69
C PHE A 48 4.71 -27.74 -1.61
N HIS A 49 4.99 -27.10 -2.74
CA HIS A 49 5.93 -27.63 -3.74
C HIS A 49 7.40 -27.28 -3.48
N ARG A 50 7.70 -26.32 -2.61
CA ARG A 50 9.07 -25.90 -2.30
C ARG A 50 9.33 -25.89 -0.82
N ALA A 51 10.21 -26.77 -0.35
CA ALA A 51 10.63 -26.79 1.05
C ALA A 51 11.46 -25.56 1.47
N ASP A 52 12.04 -24.83 0.51
CA ASP A 52 12.86 -23.64 0.74
C ASP A 52 12.09 -22.32 0.57
N TYR A 53 10.75 -22.35 0.64
CA TYR A 53 9.87 -21.22 0.33
C TYR A 53 10.14 -19.96 1.16
N ASP A 54 10.77 -20.10 2.33
CA ASP A 54 11.09 -19.05 3.29
C ASP A 54 12.55 -18.57 3.21
N ARG A 55 13.35 -19.12 2.29
CA ARG A 55 14.75 -18.74 2.09
C ARG A 55 14.89 -17.68 0.99
N TYR A 56 15.77 -16.70 1.18
CA TYR A 56 16.06 -15.66 0.19
C TYR A 56 16.36 -16.23 -1.22
N THR A 57 17.08 -17.34 -1.28
CA THR A 57 17.47 -18.04 -2.53
C THR A 57 16.31 -18.60 -3.33
N SER A 58 15.09 -18.64 -2.78
CA SER A 58 13.88 -19.05 -3.50
C SER A 58 13.20 -17.91 -4.26
N LEU A 59 13.75 -16.69 -4.18
CA LEU A 59 13.35 -15.58 -5.05
C LEU A 59 13.70 -15.90 -6.52
N PRO A 60 12.94 -15.37 -7.49
CA PRO A 60 13.28 -15.55 -8.90
C PRO A 60 14.65 -14.91 -9.23
N ASP A 61 15.39 -15.51 -10.17
CA ASP A 61 16.76 -15.10 -10.51
C ASP A 61 16.88 -13.61 -10.89
N TRP A 62 15.86 -13.05 -11.53
CA TRP A 62 15.85 -11.63 -11.88
C TRP A 62 15.85 -10.73 -10.63
N ALA A 63 15.13 -11.12 -9.58
CA ALA A 63 15.03 -10.36 -8.34
C ALA A 63 16.34 -10.47 -7.55
N GLN A 64 16.92 -11.67 -7.48
CA GLN A 64 18.21 -11.89 -6.82
C GLN A 64 19.33 -11.06 -7.49
N ARG A 65 19.39 -11.07 -8.83
CA ARG A 65 20.39 -10.32 -9.59
C ARG A 65 20.28 -8.82 -9.38
N THR A 66 19.08 -8.25 -9.56
CA THR A 66 18.90 -6.80 -9.42
C THR A 66 19.18 -6.33 -8.00
N LEU A 67 18.78 -7.10 -6.98
CA LEU A 67 19.08 -6.77 -5.58
C LEU A 67 20.58 -6.90 -5.27
N ALA A 68 21.30 -7.82 -5.91
CA ALA A 68 22.75 -7.96 -5.77
C ALA A 68 23.51 -6.81 -6.44
N GLU A 69 23.09 -6.41 -7.65
CA GLU A 69 23.65 -5.25 -8.38
C GLU A 69 23.56 -3.96 -7.55
N HIS A 70 22.48 -3.81 -6.80
CA HIS A 70 22.21 -2.63 -5.96
C HIS A 70 22.59 -2.84 -4.48
N ALA A 71 23.35 -3.90 -4.16
CA ALA A 71 23.72 -4.23 -2.78
C ALA A 71 24.62 -3.17 -2.13
N HIS A 72 25.35 -2.37 -2.91
CA HIS A 72 26.27 -1.35 -2.40
C HIS A 72 25.76 0.09 -2.50
N ASP A 73 24.54 0.29 -2.98
CA ASP A 73 23.94 1.63 -3.08
C ASP A 73 23.87 2.29 -1.69
N PRO A 74 24.12 3.60 -1.56
CA PRO A 74 23.96 4.28 -0.28
C PRO A 74 22.49 4.25 0.16
N ARG A 75 22.24 3.92 1.43
CA ARG A 75 20.91 3.97 2.04
C ARG A 75 20.80 5.27 2.83
N PRO A 76 19.89 6.19 2.47
CA PRO A 76 19.72 7.45 3.20
C PRO A 76 19.34 7.23 4.66
N GLU A 77 18.55 6.20 4.93
CA GLU A 77 18.06 5.84 6.25
C GLU A 77 18.31 4.36 6.50
N LEU A 78 18.78 4.02 7.71
CA LEU A 78 18.91 2.65 8.18
C LEU A 78 18.30 2.56 9.56
N TYR A 79 17.27 1.73 9.70
CA TYR A 79 16.62 1.49 10.99
C TYR A 79 17.01 0.12 11.53
N SER A 80 17.26 0.05 12.83
CA SER A 80 17.31 -1.22 13.55
C SER A 80 15.93 -1.88 13.57
N ARG A 81 15.90 -3.20 13.75
CA ARG A 81 14.65 -3.93 13.92
C ARG A 81 13.81 -3.39 15.10
N GLY A 82 14.46 -2.90 16.16
CA GLY A 82 13.76 -2.32 17.31
C GLY A 82 13.08 -0.99 17.00
N GLU A 83 13.73 -0.10 16.24
CA GLU A 83 13.12 1.15 15.77
C GLU A 83 11.93 0.88 14.84
N LEU A 84 12.10 -0.07 13.91
CA LEU A 84 11.01 -0.52 13.04
C LEU A 84 9.85 -1.11 13.86
N GLU A 85 10.15 -1.99 14.82
CA GLU A 85 9.15 -2.60 15.69
C GLU A 85 8.32 -1.56 16.45
N ARG A 86 8.97 -0.54 17.02
CA ARG A 86 8.33 0.55 17.78
C ARG A 86 7.70 1.65 16.93
N ALA A 87 7.72 1.53 15.60
CA ALA A 87 7.23 2.55 14.69
C ALA A 87 7.94 3.91 14.84
N GLU A 88 9.28 3.88 14.95
CA GLU A 88 10.16 5.03 15.15
C GLU A 88 10.95 5.36 13.87
N THR A 89 10.24 5.55 12.75
CA THR A 89 10.86 5.99 11.48
C THR A 89 10.52 7.44 11.17
N ALA A 90 11.22 8.04 10.20
CA ALA A 90 10.85 9.36 9.69
C ALA A 90 9.54 9.37 8.86
N ASP A 91 8.97 8.19 8.54
CA ASP A 91 7.79 8.07 7.68
C ASP A 91 6.50 7.89 8.51
N PRO A 92 5.62 8.90 8.59
CA PRO A 92 4.42 8.84 9.41
C PRO A 92 3.38 7.83 8.88
N VAL A 93 3.32 7.59 7.56
CA VAL A 93 2.40 6.59 6.98
C VAL A 93 2.85 5.19 7.36
N TRP A 94 4.16 4.94 7.29
CA TRP A 94 4.72 3.67 7.71
C TRP A 94 4.54 3.43 9.21
N ASN A 95 4.82 4.44 10.05
CA ASN A 95 4.64 4.34 11.49
C ASN A 95 3.18 4.03 11.86
N ALA A 96 2.22 4.71 11.24
CA ALA A 96 0.80 4.43 11.44
C ALA A 96 0.45 2.98 11.05
N ALA A 97 1.01 2.50 9.95
CA ALA A 97 0.80 1.12 9.50
C ALA A 97 1.36 0.08 10.47
N GLN A 98 2.58 0.32 10.97
CA GLN A 98 3.19 -0.51 12.01
C GLN A 98 2.37 -0.48 13.30
N ARG A 99 1.91 0.68 13.76
CA ARG A 99 1.08 0.77 14.98
C ARG A 99 -0.27 0.07 14.85
N GLN A 100 -0.88 0.09 13.66
CA GLN A 100 -2.08 -0.72 13.41
C GLN A 100 -1.77 -2.21 13.58
N LEU A 101 -0.64 -2.69 13.03
CA LEU A 101 -0.22 -4.08 13.17
C LEU A 101 0.00 -4.44 14.65
N LEU A 102 0.65 -3.58 15.43
CA LEU A 102 0.84 -3.80 16.87
C LEU A 102 -0.48 -3.83 17.65
N GLY A 103 -1.40 -2.91 17.35
CA GLY A 103 -2.63 -2.72 18.12
C GLY A 103 -3.77 -3.67 17.76
N GLU A 104 -3.91 -4.04 16.48
CA GLU A 104 -5.01 -4.89 16.00
C GLU A 104 -4.56 -6.28 15.52
N GLY A 105 -3.25 -6.54 15.46
CA GLY A 105 -2.71 -7.77 14.88
C GLY A 105 -2.98 -7.92 13.37
N ARG A 106 -3.34 -6.82 12.70
CA ARG A 106 -3.59 -6.77 11.25
C ARG A 106 -3.24 -5.39 10.71
N ILE A 107 -2.94 -5.34 9.42
CA ILE A 107 -2.60 -4.12 8.68
C ILE A 107 -3.38 -4.13 7.37
N HIS A 108 -3.84 -2.96 6.92
CA HIS A 108 -4.53 -2.86 5.62
C HIS A 108 -3.66 -3.44 4.49
N ASN A 109 -4.21 -4.29 3.61
CA ASN A 109 -3.42 -5.08 2.64
C ASN A 109 -2.50 -4.21 1.76
N TYR A 110 -3.00 -3.08 1.25
CA TYR A 110 -2.16 -2.16 0.48
C TYR A 110 -1.03 -1.52 1.30
N LEU A 111 -1.28 -1.25 2.59
CA LEU A 111 -0.25 -0.74 3.50
C LEU A 111 0.76 -1.83 3.86
N ARG A 112 0.37 -3.11 3.90
CA ARG A 112 1.32 -4.24 4.08
C ARG A 112 2.37 -4.28 2.99
N MET A 113 1.96 -4.03 1.74
CA MET A 113 2.89 -3.93 0.60
C MET A 113 3.87 -2.76 0.77
N LEU A 114 3.36 -1.55 1.07
CA LEU A 114 4.20 -0.37 1.32
C LEU A 114 5.14 -0.61 2.51
N TRP A 115 4.60 -1.15 3.60
CA TRP A 115 5.30 -1.47 4.83
C TRP A 115 6.52 -2.35 4.53
N GLY A 116 6.32 -3.41 3.76
CA GLY A 116 7.41 -4.31 3.45
C GLY A 116 8.43 -3.76 2.45
N LYS A 117 7.96 -2.99 1.45
CA LYS A 117 8.85 -2.29 0.50
C LYS A 117 9.74 -1.26 1.20
N ASN A 118 9.22 -0.55 2.20
CA ASN A 118 10.01 0.40 2.97
C ASN A 118 11.07 -0.30 3.84
N ILE A 119 10.75 -1.43 4.50
CA ILE A 119 11.75 -2.20 5.25
C ILE A 119 12.90 -2.65 4.35
N LEU A 120 12.63 -3.05 3.10
CA LEU A 120 13.67 -3.35 2.11
C LEU A 120 14.57 -2.13 1.86
N GLY A 121 13.98 -0.94 1.70
CA GLY A 121 14.71 0.31 1.49
C GLY A 121 15.56 0.76 2.69
N TRP A 122 15.18 0.38 3.90
CA TRP A 122 15.80 0.82 5.17
C TRP A 122 16.66 -0.24 5.86
N SER A 123 16.91 -1.35 5.18
CA SER A 123 17.74 -2.43 5.69
C SER A 123 19.13 -2.43 5.04
N LYS A 124 20.13 -2.90 5.79
CA LYS A 124 21.51 -3.02 5.31
C LYS A 124 21.65 -3.94 4.08
N SER A 125 20.77 -4.94 3.99
CA SER A 125 20.72 -5.88 2.87
C SER A 125 19.30 -6.43 2.68
N PRO A 126 18.98 -7.00 1.50
CA PRO A 126 17.72 -7.69 1.26
C PRO A 126 17.47 -8.86 2.23
N GLN A 127 18.52 -9.56 2.65
CA GLN A 127 18.44 -10.66 3.63
C GLN A 127 18.09 -10.14 5.03
N ALA A 128 18.69 -9.00 5.43
CA ALA A 128 18.34 -8.34 6.69
C ALA A 128 16.89 -7.82 6.66
N ALA A 129 16.44 -7.30 5.51
CA ALA A 129 15.06 -6.93 5.30
C ALA A 129 14.13 -8.13 5.45
N LEU A 130 14.41 -9.23 4.76
CA LEU A 130 13.62 -10.46 4.83
C LEU A 130 13.52 -11.01 6.27
N ALA A 131 14.62 -11.02 7.01
CA ALA A 131 14.63 -11.43 8.41
C ALA A 131 13.74 -10.53 9.29
N THR A 132 13.80 -9.21 9.08
CA THR A 132 12.98 -8.24 9.79
C THR A 132 11.49 -8.38 9.44
N LEU A 133 11.17 -8.50 8.14
CA LEU A 133 9.80 -8.70 7.66
C LEU A 133 9.18 -9.94 8.26
N THR A 134 9.91 -11.05 8.23
CA THR A 134 9.45 -12.35 8.74
C THR A 134 9.22 -12.29 10.24
N GLU A 135 10.17 -11.74 11.00
CA GLU A 135 10.04 -11.58 12.45
C GLU A 135 8.81 -10.75 12.82
N LEU A 136 8.69 -9.53 12.30
CA LEU A 136 7.61 -8.61 12.69
C LEU A 136 6.24 -9.14 12.25
N ASN A 137 6.14 -9.71 11.05
CA ASN A 137 4.88 -10.28 10.57
C ASN A 137 4.47 -11.50 11.41
N ASN A 138 5.39 -12.42 11.70
CA ASN A 138 5.08 -13.63 12.45
C ASN A 138 4.80 -13.34 13.93
N LYS A 139 5.41 -12.31 14.49
CA LYS A 139 5.21 -11.90 15.88
C LYS A 139 3.87 -11.22 16.12
N TYR A 140 3.47 -10.31 15.24
CA TYR A 140 2.33 -9.43 15.49
C TYR A 140 1.09 -9.76 14.66
N ALA A 141 1.24 -10.31 13.45
CA ALA A 141 0.08 -10.54 12.61
C ALA A 141 -0.68 -11.80 13.05
N ILE A 142 -1.99 -11.66 13.24
CA ILE A 142 -2.89 -12.78 13.55
C ILE A 142 -2.93 -13.77 12.38
N ASP A 143 -2.79 -13.27 11.15
CA ASP A 143 -2.67 -14.05 9.91
C ASP A 143 -1.19 -14.36 9.54
N GLY A 144 -0.27 -14.15 10.48
CA GLY A 144 1.15 -14.47 10.34
C GLY A 144 1.44 -15.97 10.34
N ARG A 145 2.67 -16.38 10.00
CA ARG A 145 3.10 -17.80 9.97
C ARG A 145 2.24 -18.70 9.05
N ASP A 146 1.69 -18.09 8.01
CA ASP A 146 0.85 -18.74 6.99
C ASP A 146 1.53 -18.67 5.60
N PRO A 147 1.31 -19.65 4.70
CA PRO A 147 1.83 -19.60 3.33
C PRO A 147 1.59 -18.27 2.58
N ASN A 148 0.44 -17.61 2.81
CA ASN A 148 0.15 -16.30 2.22
C ASN A 148 0.98 -15.19 2.85
N SER A 149 1.25 -15.28 4.15
CA SER A 149 2.16 -14.35 4.82
C SER A 149 3.56 -14.40 4.19
N TYR A 150 4.11 -15.59 3.97
CA TYR A 150 5.40 -15.73 3.27
C TYR A 150 5.31 -15.25 1.81
N SER A 151 4.22 -15.55 1.11
CA SER A 151 4.01 -15.07 -0.26
C SER A 151 3.97 -13.54 -0.34
N GLY A 152 3.25 -12.89 0.57
CA GLY A 152 3.19 -11.43 0.66
C GLY A 152 4.53 -10.81 1.04
N ILE A 153 5.25 -11.39 2.00
CA ILE A 153 6.61 -10.96 2.37
C ILE A 153 7.53 -11.05 1.15
N PHE A 154 7.60 -12.21 0.49
CA PHE A 154 8.51 -12.41 -0.64
C PHE A 154 8.10 -11.64 -1.89
N TRP A 155 6.82 -11.32 -2.06
CA TRP A 155 6.37 -10.38 -3.07
C TRP A 155 6.99 -8.99 -2.86
N THR A 156 7.26 -8.59 -1.61
CA THR A 156 7.99 -7.34 -1.34
C THR A 156 9.38 -7.34 -1.98
N LEU A 157 10.00 -8.51 -2.11
CA LEU A 157 11.31 -8.73 -2.75
C LEU A 157 11.23 -9.26 -4.19
N GLY A 158 10.05 -9.33 -4.82
CA GLY A 158 9.89 -9.64 -6.25
C GLY A 158 9.31 -11.01 -6.59
N ARG A 159 8.95 -11.86 -5.61
CA ARG A 159 8.22 -13.11 -5.91
C ARG A 159 6.83 -12.80 -6.48
N PHE A 160 6.40 -13.56 -7.51
CA PHE A 160 5.11 -13.40 -8.20
C PHE A 160 4.86 -12.01 -8.80
N ASP A 161 5.92 -11.20 -8.94
CA ASP A 161 5.88 -9.94 -9.68
C ASP A 161 6.82 -10.06 -10.89
N ARG A 162 6.74 -9.06 -11.75
CA ARG A 162 7.68 -8.87 -12.87
C ARG A 162 8.70 -7.78 -12.54
N PRO A 163 9.80 -7.67 -13.29
CA PRO A 163 10.67 -6.50 -13.23
C PRO A 163 9.93 -5.19 -13.54
N TRP A 164 10.29 -4.13 -12.83
CA TRP A 164 9.76 -2.77 -12.99
C TRP A 164 10.86 -1.81 -13.44
N GLY A 165 10.51 -0.91 -14.35
CA GLY A 165 11.32 0.25 -14.72
C GLY A 165 10.69 1.55 -14.22
N PRO A 166 11.47 2.64 -14.11
CA PRO A 166 12.93 2.69 -14.25
C PRO A 166 13.63 1.99 -13.06
N ILE A 167 14.88 1.55 -13.29
CA ILE A 167 15.74 1.01 -12.23
C ILE A 167 16.02 2.10 -11.20
N ARG A 168 15.91 1.78 -9.91
CA ARG A 168 16.07 2.73 -8.81
C ARG A 168 17.19 2.29 -7.87
N PRO A 169 17.92 3.24 -7.26
CA PRO A 169 18.86 2.89 -6.20
C PRO A 169 18.19 2.04 -5.11
N ILE A 170 18.94 1.11 -4.54
CA ILE A 170 18.54 0.15 -3.51
C ILE A 170 17.57 -0.94 -4.02
N PHE A 171 16.54 -0.55 -4.77
CA PHE A 171 15.47 -1.44 -5.22
C PHE A 171 15.78 -2.16 -6.53
N GLY A 172 16.67 -1.61 -7.36
CA GLY A 172 16.88 -2.10 -8.70
C GLY A 172 15.58 -2.14 -9.51
N ALA A 173 15.24 -3.30 -10.03
CA ALA A 173 14.00 -3.57 -10.77
C ALA A 173 12.82 -4.02 -9.89
N ILE A 174 12.95 -4.02 -8.56
CA ILE A 174 11.84 -4.30 -7.65
C ILE A 174 10.81 -3.16 -7.74
N ARG A 175 9.52 -3.50 -7.74
CA ARG A 175 8.44 -2.52 -7.76
C ARG A 175 8.62 -1.50 -6.64
N TYR A 176 8.71 -0.22 -6.98
CA TYR A 176 8.84 0.84 -5.99
C TYR A 176 7.47 1.37 -5.53
N MET A 177 7.36 1.72 -4.26
CA MET A 177 6.17 2.32 -3.65
C MET A 177 6.59 3.49 -2.76
N THR A 178 5.76 4.52 -2.66
CA THR A 178 6.03 5.67 -1.78
C THR A 178 4.82 5.99 -0.91
N SER A 179 5.10 6.46 0.29
CA SER A 179 4.09 6.91 1.24
C SER A 179 3.29 8.10 0.71
N GLY A 180 3.94 9.06 0.04
CA GLY A 180 3.24 10.19 -0.58
C GLY A 180 2.22 9.77 -1.65
N SER A 181 2.53 8.78 -2.48
CA SER A 181 1.57 8.25 -3.45
C SER A 181 0.45 7.45 -2.78
N THR A 182 0.79 6.70 -1.74
CA THR A 182 -0.16 5.86 -1.00
C THR A 182 -1.16 6.71 -0.19
N LEU A 183 -0.70 7.79 0.44
CA LEU A 183 -1.51 8.77 1.15
C LEU A 183 -2.62 9.34 0.26
N ARG A 184 -2.28 9.73 -0.98
CA ARG A 184 -3.25 10.26 -1.96
C ARG A 184 -4.22 9.19 -2.44
N LYS A 185 -3.71 7.99 -2.74
CA LYS A 185 -4.51 6.89 -3.31
C LYS A 185 -5.54 6.33 -2.35
N LEU A 186 -5.20 6.22 -1.06
CA LEU A 186 -6.05 5.61 -0.05
C LEU A 186 -6.74 6.63 0.86
N HIS A 187 -6.54 7.93 0.63
CA HIS A 187 -7.12 9.01 1.43
C HIS A 187 -6.89 8.82 2.95
N LEU A 188 -5.63 8.57 3.35
CA LEU A 188 -5.28 8.11 4.70
C LEU A 188 -5.40 9.16 5.82
N ARG A 189 -6.15 10.25 5.64
CA ARG A 189 -6.28 11.29 6.67
C ARG A 189 -6.81 10.72 7.99
N ASP A 190 -7.93 10.03 7.94
CA ASP A 190 -8.57 9.46 9.14
C ASP A 190 -7.77 8.27 9.68
N TYR A 191 -7.12 7.53 8.79
CA TYR A 191 -6.21 6.45 9.15
C TYR A 191 -5.03 6.97 9.97
N LEU A 192 -4.39 8.06 9.50
CA LEU A 192 -3.30 8.70 10.22
C LEU A 192 -3.76 9.29 11.54
N ALA A 193 -4.92 9.95 11.59
CA ALA A 193 -5.47 10.49 12.83
C ALA A 193 -5.67 9.40 13.91
N ARG A 194 -6.02 8.18 13.50
CA ARG A 194 -6.18 7.05 14.41
C ARG A 194 -4.85 6.45 14.88
N TRP A 195 -3.82 6.45 14.04
CA TRP A 195 -2.59 5.67 14.25
C TRP A 195 -1.31 6.51 14.33
N SER A 196 -1.38 7.85 14.35
CA SER A 196 -0.21 8.74 14.38
C SER A 196 0.56 8.74 15.71
N GLY A 197 0.01 8.16 16.78
CA GLY A 197 0.65 8.05 18.09
C GLY A 197 0.13 9.03 19.14
N ASP A 198 -0.59 10.09 18.74
CA ASP A 198 -1.14 11.09 19.68
C ASP A 198 -2.54 10.71 20.22
N ALA A 199 -3.19 9.71 19.61
CA ALA A 199 -4.55 9.28 19.96
C ALA A 199 -4.59 8.03 20.86
N ALA A 200 -3.45 7.48 21.27
CA ALA A 200 -3.37 6.21 22.00
C ALA A 200 -3.75 6.31 23.50
N ASP A 201 -3.85 7.52 24.06
CA ASP A 201 -4.18 7.73 25.48
C ASP A 201 -5.63 8.21 25.74
N ALA A 202 -6.48 8.29 24.72
CA ALA A 202 -7.88 8.65 24.92
C ALA A 202 -8.74 7.37 25.02
N PRO A 203 -9.35 7.06 26.18
CA PRO A 203 -10.28 5.94 26.27
C PRO A 203 -11.45 6.14 25.30
N LEU A 204 -11.81 5.07 24.59
CA LEU A 204 -12.89 5.01 23.62
C LEU A 204 -14.24 5.36 24.27
N THR A 205 -14.61 6.63 24.33
CA THR A 205 -16.01 7.02 24.57
C THR A 205 -16.72 7.16 23.23
N SER A 206 -17.59 6.21 22.93
CA SER A 206 -18.48 6.24 21.78
C SER A 206 -19.49 7.38 21.91
N LYS A 207 -19.26 8.51 21.24
CA LYS A 207 -20.35 9.43 20.89
C LYS A 207 -20.28 9.75 19.40
N LYS A 208 -21.28 9.25 18.66
CA LYS A 208 -21.59 9.68 17.29
C LYS A 208 -21.86 11.20 17.29
N PRO A 209 -21.36 11.97 16.32
CA PRO A 209 -21.84 13.32 16.10
C PRO A 209 -23.26 13.25 15.52
N THR A 210 -24.23 13.80 16.25
CA THR A 210 -25.58 14.06 15.76
C THR A 210 -25.58 15.26 14.82
N ALA A 211 -26.26 15.14 13.69
CA ALA A 211 -26.48 16.21 12.73
C ALA A 211 -27.64 17.14 13.16
N SER A 212 -27.36 18.45 13.28
CA SER A 212 -28.25 19.62 13.05
C SER A 212 -27.53 20.87 13.56
N ALA A 213 -27.61 22.06 12.96
CA ALA A 213 -28.79 22.69 12.40
C ALA A 213 -28.48 23.64 11.22
N LYS A 214 -29.51 23.86 10.39
CA LYS A 214 -29.58 24.84 9.31
C LYS A 214 -29.91 26.26 9.82
N SER A 215 -29.47 27.23 9.01
CA SER A 215 -30.16 28.46 8.58
C SER A 215 -30.02 29.74 9.41
N ALA A 216 -29.49 30.79 8.78
CA ALA A 216 -30.12 32.11 8.77
C ALA A 216 -29.79 32.86 7.46
N LYS A 217 -30.84 33.30 6.79
CA LYS A 217 -30.87 34.09 5.55
C LYS A 217 -31.11 35.55 5.98
N SER A 218 -30.41 36.52 5.39
CA SER A 218 -30.84 37.94 5.42
C SER A 218 -30.41 38.67 4.16
N THR A 219 -31.24 39.63 3.76
CA THR A 219 -31.44 40.22 2.43
C THR A 219 -31.19 41.74 2.41
N LYS A 220 -31.04 42.29 1.19
CA LYS A 220 -31.09 43.70 0.70
C LYS A 220 -29.71 44.34 0.49
N SER A 221 -29.25 44.71 -0.72
CA SER A 221 -29.76 45.53 -1.86
C SER A 221 -29.75 47.05 -1.62
N ALA A 222 -28.88 47.77 -2.36
CA ALA A 222 -29.20 48.97 -3.17
C ALA A 222 -27.97 49.46 -3.97
N ALA A 223 -28.23 50.01 -5.16
CA ALA A 223 -27.32 50.33 -6.26
C ALA A 223 -26.99 51.83 -6.41
N SER A 224 -25.94 52.16 -7.21
CA SER A 224 -25.86 53.19 -8.29
C SER A 224 -24.36 53.41 -8.66
N ALA A 225 -23.80 53.12 -9.84
CA ALA A 225 -24.02 53.57 -11.23
C ALA A 225 -23.28 54.87 -11.64
N LYS A 226 -22.39 54.75 -12.65
CA LYS A 226 -22.05 55.67 -13.80
C LYS A 226 -20.53 55.70 -14.11
N SER A 227 -20.09 55.15 -15.26
CA SER A 227 -19.78 55.80 -16.58
C SER A 227 -18.37 56.44 -16.60
N ALA A 228 -17.51 56.45 -17.62
CA ALA A 228 -17.55 56.11 -19.04
C ALA A 228 -16.08 55.96 -19.55
N ALA A 229 -15.86 55.27 -20.68
CA ALA A 229 -14.62 55.35 -21.47
C ALA A 229 -14.72 56.53 -22.48
N PRO A 230 -13.63 57.03 -23.12
CA PRO A 230 -13.00 56.28 -24.23
C PRO A 230 -11.50 56.52 -24.54
N ALA A 231 -10.92 55.52 -25.22
CA ALA A 231 -10.07 55.54 -26.43
C ALA A 231 -8.81 56.45 -26.62
N LYS A 232 -7.71 55.75 -26.92
CA LYS A 232 -6.76 55.87 -28.07
C LYS A 232 -5.53 56.80 -28.02
N SER A 233 -4.45 56.20 -28.58
CA SER A 233 -3.33 56.77 -29.35
C SER A 233 -2.09 57.20 -28.56
N ALA A 234 -0.84 57.09 -29.00
CA ALA A 234 -0.09 56.25 -29.94
C ALA A 234 1.39 56.73 -29.81
N ALA A 235 2.35 55.87 -30.18
CA ALA A 235 3.75 56.20 -30.49
C ALA A 235 4.65 56.57 -29.28
N ARG A 236 5.96 56.31 -29.26
CA ARG A 236 6.92 55.98 -30.31
C ARG A 236 8.21 55.44 -29.66
N ARG A 237 8.78 54.40 -30.28
CA ARG A 237 10.22 54.08 -30.46
C ARG A 237 11.24 54.75 -29.52
N ARG A 238 12.08 53.93 -28.89
CA ARG A 238 13.45 53.65 -29.34
C ARG A 238 13.78 52.20 -29.04
#